data_AF-A0A0F8JPK9-F1
#
_entry.id   AF-A0A0F8JPK9-F1
#
_cell.length_a   1.000
_cell.length_b   1.000
_cell.length_c   1.000
_cell.angle_alpha   90.00
_cell.angle_beta   90.00
_cell.angle_gamma   90.00
#
_symmetry.space_group_name_H-M   'P 1'
#
loop_
_entity.id
_entity.type
_entity.pdbx_description
1 polymer ?
#
loop_
_entity_poly.entity_id
_entity_poly.type
_entity_poly.pdbx_seq_one_letter_code
_entity_poly.pdbx_strand_id
1 'polypeptide(L)'
;MKRKQFRIVSLLIVMMIGAVVGFSASIGNPVLAVGVVLAGMAVMYILKSRLEGVVEDERIYQVSQKASRITLQIVALGFALGGAALIAMRDTYPGYVDLGFFMAYAGCGVLVLYSLFYMYYNREYGG
;
A
#
# COMPACT_ATOMS: atom_id res chain seq x y z
N MET A 1 18.03 2.88 13.16
CA MET A 1 18.15 3.58 11.83
C MET A 1 17.41 4.92 11.87
N LYS A 2 18.02 6.02 11.38
CA LYS A 2 17.41 7.37 11.43
C LYS A 2 16.16 7.45 10.54
N ARG A 3 15.12 8.18 10.97
CA ARG A 3 13.81 8.33 10.27
C ARG A 3 13.93 8.75 8.80
N LYS A 4 14.88 9.65 8.48
CA LYS A 4 15.15 10.10 7.09
C LYS A 4 15.65 8.95 6.19
N GLN A 5 16.58 8.13 6.70
CA GLN A 5 17.12 6.98 5.96
C GLN A 5 16.05 5.91 5.70
N PHE A 6 15.19 5.65 6.70
CA PHE A 6 14.06 4.74 6.53
C PHE A 6 13.09 5.17 5.44
N ARG A 7 12.84 6.48 5.34
CA ARG A 7 11.93 7.04 4.33
C ARG A 7 12.48 6.83 2.91
N ILE A 8 13.78 7.06 2.72
CA ILE A 8 14.45 6.86 1.41
C ILE A 8 14.46 5.38 1.04
N VAL A 9 14.86 4.50 1.96
CA VAL A 9 14.90 3.04 1.70
C VAL A 9 13.50 2.50 1.42
N SER A 10 12.49 2.91 2.18
CA SER A 10 11.10 2.51 1.94
C SER A 10 10.61 2.96 0.56
N LEU A 11 10.97 4.18 0.13
CA LEU A 11 10.58 4.70 -1.18
C LEU A 11 11.21 3.89 -2.32
N LEU A 12 12.49 3.53 -2.20
CA LEU A 12 13.19 2.67 -3.16
C LEU A 12 12.55 1.28 -3.25
N ILE A 13 12.17 0.69 -2.11
CA ILE A 13 11.47 -0.61 -2.07
C ILE A 13 10.12 -0.53 -2.80
N VAL A 14 9.30 0.49 -2.53
CA VAL A 14 8.00 0.66 -3.19
C VAL A 14 8.16 0.82 -4.70
N MET A 15 9.13 1.62 -5.14
CA MET A 15 9.40 1.83 -6.57
C MET A 15 9.78 0.51 -7.27
N MET A 16 10.65 -0.29 -6.65
CA MET A 16 11.03 -1.61 -7.15
C MET A 16 9.84 -2.58 -7.22
N ILE A 17 9.00 -2.63 -6.17
CA ILE A 17 7.79 -3.46 -6.17
C ILE A 17 6.86 -3.06 -7.31
N GLY A 18 6.62 -1.75 -7.51
CA GLY A 18 5.76 -1.25 -8.58
C GLY A 18 6.26 -1.65 -9.97
N ALA A 19 7.56 -1.55 -10.22
CA ALA A 19 8.16 -1.96 -11.49
C ALA A 19 7.98 -3.46 -11.76
N VAL A 20 8.24 -4.29 -10.74
CA VAL A 20 8.12 -5.75 -10.88
C VAL A 20 6.66 -6.19 -11.02
N VAL A 21 5.72 -5.55 -10.32
CA VAL A 21 4.28 -5.83 -10.47
C VAL A 21 3.79 -5.44 -11.87
N GLY A 22 4.22 -4.30 -12.41
CA GLY A 22 3.90 -3.90 -13.79
C GLY A 22 4.46 -4.88 -14.83
N PHE A 23 5.68 -5.38 -14.62
CA PHE A 23 6.27 -6.41 -15.46
C PHE A 23 5.52 -7.75 -15.36
N SER A 24 5.13 -8.14 -14.15
CA SER A 24 4.34 -9.34 -13.87
C SER A 24 3.00 -9.34 -14.57
N ALA A 25 2.31 -8.19 -14.58
CA ALA A 25 1.06 -8.00 -15.31
C ALA A 25 1.24 -8.10 -16.82
N SER A 26 2.41 -7.71 -17.34
CA SER A 26 2.72 -7.82 -18.77
C SER A 26 2.95 -9.26 -19.24
N ILE A 27 3.48 -10.12 -18.35
CA ILE A 27 3.70 -11.55 -18.59
C ILE A 27 2.43 -12.38 -18.34
N GLY A 28 1.40 -11.79 -17.72
CA GLY A 28 0.18 -12.50 -17.35
C GLY A 28 0.36 -13.51 -16.20
N ASN A 29 1.43 -13.34 -15.40
CA ASN A 29 1.70 -14.22 -14.27
C ASN A 29 1.34 -13.52 -12.95
N PRO A 30 0.19 -13.81 -12.33
CA PRO A 30 -0.23 -13.16 -11.08
C PRO A 30 0.59 -13.60 -9.86
N VAL A 31 1.22 -14.78 -9.92
CA VAL A 31 1.98 -15.35 -8.79
C VAL A 31 3.21 -14.49 -8.47
N LEU A 32 3.89 -14.00 -9.51
CA LEU A 32 5.04 -13.11 -9.36
C LEU A 32 4.65 -11.78 -8.70
N ALA A 33 3.51 -11.19 -9.08
CA ALA A 33 3.01 -9.94 -8.50
C ALA A 33 2.71 -10.11 -7.00
N VAL A 34 1.99 -11.16 -6.63
CA VAL A 34 1.65 -11.44 -5.22
C VAL A 34 2.91 -11.73 -4.40
N GLY A 35 3.81 -12.56 -4.91
CA GLY A 35 5.05 -12.94 -4.22
C GLY A 35 5.94 -11.74 -3.90
N VAL A 36 6.11 -10.82 -4.85
CA VAL A 36 6.96 -9.64 -4.68
C VAL A 36 6.36 -8.64 -3.69
N VAL A 37 5.03 -8.47 -3.70
CA VAL A 37 4.35 -7.61 -2.72
C VAL A 37 4.50 -8.17 -1.30
N LEU A 38 4.33 -9.47 -1.10
CA LEU A 38 4.52 -10.12 0.20
C LEU A 38 5.98 -10.03 0.68
N ALA A 39 6.94 -10.28 -0.20
CA ALA A 39 8.36 -10.14 0.12
C ALA A 39 8.70 -8.69 0.50
N GLY A 40 8.18 -7.72 -0.25
CA GLY A 40 8.33 -6.29 0.04
C GLY A 40 7.78 -5.90 1.41
N MET A 41 6.60 -6.42 1.78
CA MET A 41 6.02 -6.21 3.11
C MET A 41 6.87 -6.81 4.22
N ALA A 42 7.37 -8.03 4.04
CA ALA A 42 8.25 -8.68 5.02
C ALA A 42 9.53 -7.86 5.24
N VAL A 43 10.15 -7.39 4.16
CA VAL A 43 11.35 -6.55 4.21
C VAL A 43 11.05 -5.23 4.93
N MET A 44 9.94 -4.55 4.61
CA MET A 44 9.53 -3.32 5.32
C MET A 44 9.25 -3.55 6.81
N TYR A 45 8.62 -4.67 7.16
CA TYR A 45 8.34 -5.02 8.55
C TYR A 45 9.63 -5.20 9.36
N ILE A 46 10.61 -5.90 8.79
CA ILE A 46 11.94 -6.08 9.39
C ILE A 46 12.69 -4.74 9.50
N LEU A 47 12.63 -3.89 8.47
CA LEU A 47 13.23 -2.56 8.53
C LEU A 47 12.58 -1.67 9.60
N LYS A 48 11.27 -1.80 9.80
CA LYS A 48 10.52 -1.04 10.81
C LYS A 48 10.91 -1.44 12.23
N SER A 49 11.17 -2.73 12.49
CA SER A 49 11.62 -3.18 13.82
C SER A 49 13.04 -2.72 14.19
N ARG A 50 13.83 -2.28 13.20
CA ARG A 50 15.18 -1.69 13.37
C ARG A 50 15.17 -0.16 13.52
N LEU A 51 13.99 0.47 13.52
CA LEU A 51 13.86 1.91 13.71
C LEU A 51 13.94 2.25 15.20
N GLU A 52 14.93 3.05 15.60
CA GLU A 52 15.04 3.52 16.99
C GLU A 52 14.05 4.67 17.20
N GLY A 53 13.22 4.57 18.24
CA GLY A 53 12.42 5.69 18.75
C GLY A 53 11.07 5.91 18.06
N VAL A 54 10.15 4.95 18.14
CA VAL A 54 8.70 5.24 18.01
C VAL A 54 8.00 4.76 19.27
N VAL A 55 8.15 5.55 20.33
CA VAL A 55 7.21 5.56 21.46
C VAL A 55 6.30 6.75 21.20
N GLU A 56 5.21 6.55 20.44
CA GLU A 56 4.12 7.51 20.39
C GLU A 56 3.12 7.09 21.48
N ASP A 57 3.14 7.78 22.61
CA ASP A 57 2.25 7.57 23.73
C ASP A 57 1.17 8.66 23.72
N GLU A 58 -0.06 8.32 23.29
CA GLU A 58 -1.30 9.12 23.42
C GLU A 58 -2.53 8.22 23.16
N ARG A 59 -2.98 7.52 24.21
CA ARG A 59 -3.62 6.19 24.13
C ARG A 59 -5.07 6.13 23.61
N ILE A 60 -5.77 7.25 23.38
CA ILE A 60 -7.22 7.25 23.06
C ILE A 60 -7.51 7.79 21.65
N TYR A 61 -6.93 8.93 21.26
CA TYR A 61 -7.02 9.44 19.87
C TYR A 61 -6.35 8.48 18.86
N GLN A 62 -5.34 7.74 19.33
CA GLN A 62 -4.66 6.73 18.53
C GLN A 62 -5.54 5.54 18.14
N VAL A 63 -6.57 5.13 18.89
CA VAL A 63 -7.28 3.89 18.55
C VAL A 63 -8.12 4.06 17.28
N SER A 64 -8.89 5.15 17.18
CA SER A 64 -9.67 5.47 15.97
C SER A 64 -8.75 5.74 14.78
N GLN A 65 -7.67 6.51 14.99
CA GLN A 65 -6.72 6.81 13.92
C GLN A 65 -5.94 5.55 13.48
N LYS A 66 -5.58 4.66 14.41
CA LYS A 66 -4.92 3.38 14.12
C LYS A 66 -5.86 2.40 13.45
N ALA A 67 -7.11 2.31 13.89
CA ALA A 67 -8.14 1.50 13.24
C ALA A 67 -8.36 1.98 11.80
N SER A 68 -8.57 3.29 11.59
CA SER A 68 -8.68 3.90 10.26
C SER A 68 -7.45 3.61 9.38
N ARG A 69 -6.24 3.75 9.94
CA ARG A 69 -4.99 3.50 9.21
C ARG A 69 -4.82 2.02 8.84
N ILE A 70 -5.17 1.08 9.72
CA ILE A 70 -5.15 -0.35 9.44
C ILE A 70 -6.22 -0.72 8.41
N THR A 71 -7.44 -0.21 8.54
CA THR A 71 -8.52 -0.42 7.57
C THR A 71 -8.11 0.05 6.18
N LEU A 72 -7.53 1.26 6.09
CA LEU A 72 -7.03 1.79 4.83
C LEU A 72 -5.91 0.91 4.25
N GLN A 73 -4.98 0.44 5.09
CA GLN A 73 -3.94 -0.48 4.62
C GLN A 73 -4.54 -1.77 4.06
N ILE A 74 -5.48 -2.40 4.77
CA ILE A 74 -6.11 -3.65 4.32
C ILE A 74 -6.90 -3.42 3.03
N VAL A 75 -7.71 -2.35 2.95
CA VAL A 75 -8.53 -2.04 1.77
C VAL A 75 -7.65 -1.71 0.57
N ALA A 76 -6.67 -0.81 0.72
CA ALA A 76 -5.78 -0.43 -0.37
C ALA A 76 -4.95 -1.62 -0.87
N LEU A 77 -4.46 -2.46 0.05
CA LEU A 77 -3.70 -3.66 -0.27
C LEU A 77 -4.57 -4.70 -0.97
N GLY A 78 -5.78 -4.94 -0.48
CA GLY A 78 -6.74 -5.85 -1.11
C GLY A 78 -7.12 -5.40 -2.52
N PHE A 79 -7.35 -4.11 -2.71
CA PHE A 79 -7.67 -3.54 -4.02
C PHE A 79 -6.47 -3.58 -4.97
N ALA A 80 -5.26 -3.30 -4.48
CA ALA A 80 -4.04 -3.38 -5.28
C ALA A 80 -3.72 -4.82 -5.70
N LEU A 81 -3.76 -5.78 -4.77
CA LEU A 81 -3.51 -7.19 -5.07
C LEU A 81 -4.62 -7.78 -5.94
N GLY A 82 -5.89 -7.53 -5.59
CA GLY A 82 -7.04 -8.01 -6.37
C GLY A 82 -7.03 -7.44 -7.78
N GLY A 83 -6.84 -6.13 -7.91
CA GLY A 83 -6.73 -5.45 -9.20
C GLY A 83 -5.58 -5.99 -10.05
N ALA A 84 -4.38 -6.07 -9.48
CA ALA A 84 -3.21 -6.60 -10.20
C ALA A 84 -3.38 -8.06 -10.61
N ALA A 85 -3.95 -8.91 -9.75
CA ALA A 85 -4.20 -10.32 -10.06
C ALA A 85 -5.20 -10.47 -11.21
N LEU A 86 -6.32 -9.74 -11.17
CA LEU A 86 -7.34 -9.78 -12.22
C LEU A 86 -6.80 -9.26 -13.57
N ILE A 87 -6.01 -8.19 -13.54
CA ILE A 87 -5.35 -7.65 -14.75
C ILE A 87 -4.34 -8.67 -15.31
N ALA A 88 -3.56 -9.32 -14.45
CA ALA A 88 -2.61 -10.34 -14.88
C ALA A 88 -3.30 -11.58 -15.46
N MET A 89 -4.53 -11.90 -15.02
CA MET A 89 -5.32 -13.02 -15.56
C MET A 89 -6.11 -12.66 -16.83
N ARG A 90 -5.82 -11.53 -17.48
CA ARG A 90 -6.54 -11.07 -18.69
C ARG A 90 -6.61 -12.11 -19.81
N ASP A 91 -5.57 -12.94 -19.95
CA ASP A 91 -5.47 -13.92 -21.03
C ASP A 91 -6.36 -15.14 -20.76
N THR A 92 -6.62 -15.47 -19.49
CA THR A 92 -7.47 -16.60 -19.07
C THR A 92 -8.92 -16.19 -18.86
N TYR A 93 -9.17 -15.00 -18.29
CA TYR A 93 -10.51 -14.50 -17.99
C TYR A 93 -10.67 -13.02 -18.36
N PRO A 94 -10.84 -12.71 -19.66
CA PRO A 94 -10.90 -11.33 -20.15
C PRO A 94 -12.07 -10.53 -19.58
N GLY A 95 -13.17 -11.20 -19.18
CA GLY A 95 -14.36 -10.55 -18.62
C GLY A 95 -14.15 -9.86 -17.26
N TYR A 96 -13.05 -10.15 -16.55
CA TYR A 96 -12.77 -9.53 -15.24
C TYR A 96 -11.72 -8.42 -15.28
N VAL A 97 -11.19 -8.09 -16.46
CA VAL A 97 -10.14 -7.08 -16.62
C VAL A 97 -10.64 -5.69 -16.21
N ASP A 98 -11.86 -5.33 -16.60
CA ASP A 98 -12.48 -4.05 -16.23
C ASP A 98 -12.68 -3.94 -14.71
N LEU A 99 -13.04 -5.05 -14.05
CA LEU A 99 -13.14 -5.11 -12.60
C LEU A 99 -11.77 -4.96 -11.95
N GLY A 100 -10.72 -5.54 -12.53
CA GLY A 100 -9.34 -5.37 -12.10
C GLY A 100 -8.88 -3.90 -12.16
N PHE A 101 -9.16 -3.21 -13.26
CA PHE A 101 -8.89 -1.78 -13.39
C PHE A 101 -9.71 -0.95 -12.41
N PHE A 102 -11.00 -1.23 -12.25
CA PHE A 102 -11.84 -0.56 -11.27
C PHE A 102 -11.26 -0.67 -9.85
N MET A 103 -10.84 -1.88 -9.43
CA MET A 103 -10.21 -2.09 -8.13
C MET A 103 -8.91 -1.29 -7.99
N ALA A 104 -8.05 -1.27 -9.01
CA ALA A 104 -6.81 -0.50 -8.98
C ALA A 104 -7.08 1.01 -8.83
N TYR A 105 -7.98 1.57 -9.65
CA TYR A 105 -8.34 2.98 -9.59
C TYR A 105 -9.03 3.35 -8.30
N ALA A 106 -9.95 2.53 -7.80
CA ALA A 106 -10.62 2.76 -6.53
C ALA A 106 -9.64 2.71 -5.35
N GLY A 107 -8.64 1.82 -5.38
CA GLY A 107 -7.58 1.75 -4.39
C GLY A 107 -6.76 3.05 -4.34
N CYS A 108 -6.36 3.55 -5.51
CA CYS A 108 -5.71 4.86 -5.62
C CYS A 108 -6.62 6.00 -5.12
N GLY A 109 -7.91 5.98 -5.48
CA GLY A 109 -8.89 6.96 -5.05
C GLY A 109 -9.03 7.05 -3.53
N VAL A 110 -9.11 5.90 -2.85
CA VAL A 110 -9.18 5.84 -1.37
C VAL A 110 -7.91 6.42 -0.74
N LEU A 111 -6.72 6.17 -1.31
CA LEU A 111 -5.46 6.74 -0.81
C LEU A 111 -5.40 8.26 -0.96
N VAL A 112 -5.83 8.79 -2.11
CA VAL A 112 -5.91 10.23 -2.36
C VAL A 112 -6.90 10.88 -1.40
N LEU A 113 -8.10 10.30 -1.27
CA LEU A 113 -9.15 10.80 -0.40
C LEU A 113 -8.73 10.82 1.06
N TYR A 114 -8.08 9.76 1.55
CA TYR A 114 -7.51 9.74 2.90
C TYR A 114 -6.43 10.80 3.08
N SER A 115 -5.56 11.00 2.08
CA SER A 115 -4.50 12.02 2.15
C SER A 115 -5.07 13.44 2.20
N LEU A 116 -6.14 13.72 1.44
CA LEU A 116 -6.85 14.99 1.47
C LEU A 116 -7.51 15.24 2.83
N PHE A 117 -8.22 14.25 3.37
CA PHE A 117 -8.80 14.38 4.70
C PHE A 117 -7.72 14.54 5.77
N TYR A 118 -6.67 13.74 5.72
CA TYR A 118 -5.55 13.88 6.65
C TYR A 118 -4.95 15.28 6.60
N MET A 119 -4.72 15.83 5.40
CA MET A 119 -4.22 17.20 5.23
C MET A 119 -5.19 18.25 5.78
N TYR A 120 -6.50 18.11 5.50
CA TYR A 120 -7.53 19.02 5.98
C TYR A 120 -7.62 19.03 7.51
N TYR A 121 -7.76 17.86 8.13
CA TYR A 121 -7.86 17.74 9.59
C TYR A 121 -6.55 18.11 10.28
N ASN A 122 -5.39 17.83 9.67
CA ASN A 122 -4.10 18.27 10.22
C ASN A 122 -3.93 19.79 10.15
N ARG A 123 -4.53 20.46 9.16
CA ARG A 123 -4.48 21.93 9.06
C ARG A 123 -5.43 22.61 10.05
N GLU A 124 -6.59 22.00 10.31
CA GLU A 124 -7.64 22.58 11.15
C GLU A 124 -7.43 22.26 12.65
N TYR A 125 -6.93 21.07 12.98
CA TYR A 125 -6.78 20.57 14.35
C TYR A 125 -5.34 20.26 14.75
N GLY A 126 -4.39 20.29 13.81
CA GLY A 126 -2.97 20.11 14.09
C GLY A 126 -2.32 21.46 14.38
N GLY A 127 -2.04 21.73 15.66
CA GLY A 127 -1.14 22.80 16.09
C GLY A 127 0.29 22.58 15.60
#